data_AF-A0A2B4SXG4-F1
#
_entry.id   AF-A0A2B4SXG4-F1
#
_cell.length_a   1.000
_cell.length_b   1.000
_cell.length_c   1.000
_cell.angle_alpha   90.00
_cell.angle_beta   90.00
_cell.angle_gamma   90.00
#
_symmetry.space_group_name_H-M   'P 1'
#
loop_
_entity.id
_entity.type
_entity.pdbx_description
1 polymer ?
#
loop_
_entity_poly.entity_id
_entity_poly.type
_entity_poly.pdbx_seq_one_letter_code
_entity_poly.pdbx_strand_id
1 'polypeptide(L)'
;MAHFSNGSEKPALKGDHLRLYSMRFCPFAQRTRLVLAAKGIEYECVNVNLMDKPEWFFEMNPAGAVPVIELPDGKVLYESAICCEFLEDLYPDKEQLFPKDLVEKHKQRILVEVLGSKKMAESASSGRRKYSNKSVRQKYEALKLLEKCKAKKDVAAQFKVPPNTISIWLKNKDKIVKAFEGGSHRTQFRLKASTCDNLDEALYKWFIRVRDQGVPVGGPLLKEKARKYAEELGMEDFKASNGWLDRW
;
A
#
# COMPACT_ATOMS: atom_id res chain seq x y z
N MET A 1 -7.17 -5.28 -21.54
CA MET A 1 -6.11 -6.30 -21.43
C MET A 1 -6.37 -7.08 -20.16
N ALA A 2 -6.54 -8.40 -20.27
CA ALA A 2 -6.76 -9.25 -19.12
C ALA A 2 -5.49 -9.34 -18.25
N HIS A 3 -5.67 -9.37 -16.94
CA HIS A 3 -4.61 -9.73 -16.00
C HIS A 3 -4.85 -11.15 -15.55
N PHE A 4 -3.81 -11.99 -15.57
CA PHE A 4 -3.87 -13.33 -15.00
C PHE A 4 -3.93 -13.21 -13.47
N SER A 5 -4.91 -13.87 -12.88
CA SER A 5 -5.17 -13.87 -11.44
C SER A 5 -5.17 -15.28 -10.88
N ASN A 6 -5.47 -15.43 -9.59
CA ASN A 6 -5.57 -16.75 -8.98
C ASN A 6 -6.55 -17.66 -9.76
N GLY A 7 -6.18 -18.94 -9.91
CA GLY A 7 -6.90 -19.93 -10.72
C GLY A 7 -6.74 -19.80 -12.24
N SER A 8 -6.01 -18.79 -12.75
CA SER A 8 -5.72 -18.72 -14.19
C SER A 8 -4.61 -19.71 -14.57
N GLU A 9 -4.78 -20.43 -15.68
CA GLU A 9 -3.73 -21.30 -16.21
C GLU A 9 -2.56 -20.49 -16.79
N LYS A 10 -1.34 -21.07 -16.72
CA LYS A 10 -0.16 -20.45 -17.31
C LYS A 10 -0.32 -20.46 -18.84
N PRO A 11 -0.23 -19.31 -19.53
CA PRO A 11 -0.33 -19.29 -20.97
C PRO A 11 0.85 -20.05 -21.60
N ALA A 12 0.59 -20.90 -22.60
CA ALA A 12 1.65 -21.55 -23.36
C ALA A 12 2.52 -20.52 -24.09
N LEU A 13 3.84 -20.68 -24.09
CA LEU A 13 4.77 -19.77 -24.77
C LEU A 13 4.46 -19.75 -26.26
N LYS A 14 4.19 -18.57 -26.83
CA LYS A 14 3.81 -18.44 -28.24
C LYS A 14 5.01 -17.97 -29.06
N GLY A 15 5.63 -18.90 -29.78
CA GLY A 15 6.63 -18.61 -30.80
C GLY A 15 8.06 -18.45 -30.28
N ASP A 16 8.91 -17.89 -31.14
CA ASP A 16 10.36 -17.79 -30.94
C ASP A 16 10.79 -16.52 -30.17
N HIS A 17 9.84 -15.72 -29.71
CA HIS A 17 10.10 -14.47 -29.00
C HIS A 17 10.12 -14.67 -27.49
N LEU A 18 10.93 -13.86 -26.79
CA LEU A 18 10.89 -13.83 -25.32
C LEU A 18 9.54 -13.31 -24.82
N ARG A 19 9.16 -13.73 -23.62
CA ARG A 19 7.98 -13.25 -22.92
C ARG A 19 8.35 -12.44 -21.69
N LEU A 20 7.69 -11.30 -21.53
CA LEU A 20 7.75 -10.46 -20.35
C LEU A 20 6.46 -10.61 -19.52
N TYR A 21 6.59 -11.13 -18.31
CA TYR A 21 5.56 -11.01 -17.29
C TYR A 21 5.64 -9.63 -16.65
N SER A 22 4.56 -8.87 -16.77
CA SER A 22 4.49 -7.45 -16.45
C SER A 22 3.25 -7.13 -15.61
N MET A 23 3.19 -5.89 -15.14
CA MET A 23 1.96 -5.28 -14.63
C MET A 23 1.96 -3.82 -15.09
N ARG A 24 0.86 -3.39 -15.72
CA ARG A 24 0.75 -2.09 -16.42
C ARG A 24 1.27 -0.90 -15.62
N PHE A 25 0.97 -0.85 -14.33
CA PHE A 25 1.28 0.26 -13.42
C PHE A 25 2.51 0.00 -12.54
N CYS A 26 3.23 -1.11 -12.74
CA CYS A 26 4.45 -1.37 -11.98
C CYS A 26 5.63 -0.57 -12.57
N PRO A 27 6.28 0.30 -11.79
CA PRO A 27 7.43 1.08 -12.26
C PRO A 27 8.66 0.22 -12.55
N PHE A 28 8.83 -0.90 -11.84
CA PHE A 28 9.93 -1.83 -12.08
C PHE A 28 9.75 -2.57 -13.41
N ALA A 29 8.54 -3.06 -13.68
CA ALA A 29 8.24 -3.69 -14.97
C ALA A 29 8.19 -2.66 -16.12
N GLN A 30 7.88 -1.39 -15.84
CA GLN A 30 7.99 -0.31 -16.80
C GLN A 30 9.43 -0.13 -17.29
N ARG A 31 10.43 -0.24 -16.39
CA ARG A 31 11.84 -0.16 -16.76
C ARG A 31 12.20 -1.16 -17.86
N THR A 32 11.87 -2.44 -17.68
CA THR A 32 12.16 -3.49 -18.66
C THR A 32 11.39 -3.28 -19.97
N ARG A 33 10.13 -2.83 -19.91
CA ARG A 33 9.36 -2.47 -21.11
C ARG A 33 10.02 -1.34 -21.90
N LEU A 34 10.58 -0.34 -21.22
CA LEU A 34 11.29 0.76 -21.86
C LEU A 34 12.57 0.30 -22.55
N VAL A 35 13.34 -0.61 -21.92
CA VAL A 35 14.54 -1.19 -22.54
C VAL A 35 14.20 -1.98 -23.80
N LEU A 36 13.20 -2.86 -23.72
CA LEU A 36 12.73 -3.64 -24.87
C LEU A 36 12.26 -2.73 -26.01
N ALA A 37 11.50 -1.67 -25.70
CA ALA A 37 11.04 -0.70 -26.68
C ALA A 37 12.19 0.12 -27.29
N ALA A 38 13.13 0.60 -26.49
CA ALA A 38 14.27 1.38 -26.96
C ALA A 38 15.19 0.57 -27.88
N LYS A 39 15.36 -0.73 -27.61
CA LYS A 39 16.10 -1.66 -28.47
C LYS A 39 15.30 -2.18 -29.66
N GLY A 40 13.99 -1.92 -29.73
CA GLY A 40 13.09 -2.51 -30.73
C GLY A 40 13.11 -4.04 -30.71
N ILE A 41 13.11 -4.65 -29.51
CA ILE A 41 13.00 -6.09 -29.34
C ILE A 41 11.52 -6.47 -29.35
N GLU A 42 11.15 -7.44 -30.18
CA GLU A 42 9.80 -8.01 -30.16
C GLU A 42 9.67 -9.00 -29.00
N TYR A 43 8.57 -8.89 -28.26
CA TYR A 43 8.32 -9.73 -27.09
C TYR A 43 6.82 -9.91 -26.85
N GLU A 44 6.45 -11.03 -26.24
CA GLU A 44 5.11 -11.25 -25.72
C GLU A 44 4.95 -10.61 -24.34
N CYS A 45 3.88 -9.85 -24.10
CA CYS A 45 3.63 -9.23 -22.80
C CYS A 45 2.44 -9.89 -22.08
N VAL A 46 2.72 -10.57 -20.96
CA VAL A 46 1.69 -11.19 -20.11
C VAL A 46 1.51 -10.34 -18.86
N ASN A 47 0.31 -9.81 -18.64
CA ASN A 47 0.02 -9.01 -17.45
C ASN A 47 -0.46 -9.88 -16.29
N VAL A 48 0.18 -9.76 -15.12
CA VAL A 48 -0.17 -10.50 -13.89
C VAL A 48 -0.84 -9.55 -12.88
N ASN A 49 -1.86 -10.02 -12.17
CA ASN A 49 -2.45 -9.31 -11.04
C ASN A 49 -1.58 -9.51 -9.80
N LEU A 50 -0.94 -8.44 -9.30
CA LEU A 50 -0.05 -8.53 -8.14
C LEU A 50 -0.80 -8.61 -6.79
N MET A 51 -2.10 -8.31 -6.75
CA MET A 51 -2.90 -8.45 -5.51
C MET A 51 -3.48 -9.85 -5.36
N ASP A 52 -3.77 -10.51 -6.48
CA ASP A 52 -4.37 -11.82 -6.54
C ASP A 52 -3.63 -12.64 -7.61
N LYS A 53 -2.46 -13.16 -7.24
CA LYS A 53 -1.49 -13.77 -8.17
C LYS A 53 -1.85 -15.23 -8.45
N PRO A 54 -1.63 -15.72 -9.68
CA PRO A 54 -1.70 -17.15 -9.96
C PRO A 54 -0.56 -17.92 -9.29
N GLU A 55 -0.82 -19.18 -8.92
CA GLU A 55 0.12 -20.03 -8.19
C GLU A 55 1.40 -20.33 -8.97
N TRP A 56 1.27 -20.64 -10.27
CA TRP A 56 2.40 -20.89 -11.17
C TRP A 56 3.38 -19.71 -11.28
N PHE A 57 2.97 -18.49 -10.94
CA PHE A 57 3.86 -17.33 -11.01
C PHE A 57 4.91 -17.35 -9.89
N PHE A 58 4.60 -17.96 -8.75
CA PHE A 58 5.55 -18.12 -7.64
C PHE A 58 6.67 -19.11 -7.96
N GLU A 59 6.41 -20.08 -8.85
CA GLU A 59 7.45 -20.99 -9.35
C GLU A 59 8.47 -20.26 -10.23
N MET A 60 8.04 -19.21 -10.94
CA MET A 60 8.92 -18.39 -11.79
C MET A 60 9.70 -17.34 -10.99
N ASN A 61 9.04 -16.74 -10.00
CA ASN A 61 9.66 -15.81 -9.06
C ASN A 61 9.09 -16.04 -7.66
N PRO A 62 9.87 -16.61 -6.72
CA PRO A 62 9.41 -16.85 -5.34
C PRO A 62 8.93 -15.59 -4.61
N ALA A 63 9.45 -14.42 -4.98
CA ALA A 63 8.99 -13.13 -4.42
C ALA A 63 7.63 -12.69 -4.99
N GLY A 64 7.13 -13.34 -6.03
CA GLY A 64 5.90 -12.98 -6.74
C GLY A 64 5.96 -11.58 -7.35
N ALA A 65 7.15 -11.08 -7.69
CA ALA A 65 7.34 -9.74 -8.22
C ALA A 65 7.48 -9.76 -9.75
N VAL A 66 7.07 -8.65 -10.38
CA VAL A 66 7.35 -8.37 -11.80
C VAL A 66 8.41 -7.28 -11.88
N PRO A 67 9.26 -7.25 -12.92
CA PRO A 67 9.22 -8.06 -14.14
C PRO A 67 9.83 -9.47 -13.98
N VAL A 68 9.38 -10.39 -14.84
CA VAL A 68 10.04 -11.68 -15.11
C VAL A 68 10.14 -11.86 -16.61
N ILE A 69 11.31 -12.25 -17.12
CA ILE A 69 11.55 -12.63 -18.51
C ILE A 69 11.55 -14.16 -18.58
N GLU A 70 10.82 -14.72 -19.56
CA GLU A 70 10.85 -16.13 -19.94
C GLU A 70 11.39 -16.22 -21.37
N LEU A 71 12.46 -16.97 -21.57
CA LEU A 71 13.08 -17.21 -22.87
C LEU A 71 12.33 -18.31 -23.65
N PRO A 72 12.53 -18.39 -24.98
CA PRO A 72 11.97 -19.45 -25.83
C PRO A 72 12.28 -20.87 -25.34
N ASP A 73 13.43 -21.06 -24.69
CA ASP A 73 13.87 -22.35 -24.13
C ASP A 73 13.31 -22.64 -22.72
N GLY A 74 12.41 -21.78 -22.23
CA GLY A 74 11.74 -21.92 -20.93
C GLY A 74 12.53 -21.42 -19.73
N LYS A 75 13.77 -20.91 -19.91
CA LYS A 75 14.53 -20.32 -18.81
C LYS A 75 13.93 -19.00 -18.37
N VAL A 76 13.98 -18.73 -17.05
CA VAL A 76 13.40 -17.54 -16.45
C VAL A 76 14.45 -16.66 -15.78
N LEU A 77 14.22 -15.35 -15.83
CA LEU A 77 15.05 -14.35 -15.15
C LEU A 77 14.17 -13.27 -14.53
N TYR A 78 14.43 -12.90 -13.29
CA TYR A 78 13.69 -11.88 -12.55
C TYR A 78 14.67 -10.86 -11.94
N GLU A 79 14.12 -9.84 -11.27
CA GLU A 79 14.78 -8.58 -10.86
C GLU A 79 14.92 -7.55 -11.98
N SER A 80 14.26 -6.39 -11.81
CA SER A 80 14.14 -5.40 -12.89
C SER A 80 15.48 -4.85 -13.41
N ALA A 81 16.47 -4.65 -12.54
CA ALA A 81 17.80 -4.18 -12.95
C ALA A 81 18.55 -5.27 -13.73
N ILE A 82 18.54 -6.51 -13.21
CA ILE A 82 19.19 -7.67 -13.81
C ILE A 82 18.53 -8.01 -15.16
N CYS A 83 17.20 -7.97 -15.26
CA CYS A 83 16.50 -8.13 -16.53
C CYS A 83 16.95 -7.11 -17.59
N CYS A 84 17.23 -5.85 -17.20
CA CYS A 84 17.69 -4.84 -18.15
C CYS A 84 19.13 -5.10 -18.61
N GLU A 85 20.02 -5.49 -17.69
CA GLU A 85 21.40 -5.89 -18.02
C GLU A 85 21.43 -7.11 -18.93
N PHE A 86 20.61 -8.12 -18.62
CA PHE A 86 20.48 -9.32 -19.42
C PHE A 86 20.03 -9.03 -20.86
N LEU A 87 19.09 -8.09 -21.06
CA LEU A 87 18.65 -7.70 -22.41
C LEU A 87 19.73 -6.95 -23.20
N GLU A 88 20.70 -6.35 -22.54
CA GLU A 88 21.87 -5.75 -23.19
C GLU A 88 22.84 -6.83 -23.66
N ASP A 89 23.12 -7.81 -22.80
CA ASP A 89 24.02 -8.91 -23.11
C ASP A 89 23.42 -9.87 -24.16
N LEU A 90 22.10 -10.08 -24.14
CA LEU A 90 21.40 -10.97 -25.08
C LEU A 90 21.32 -10.37 -26.50
N TYR A 91 21.32 -9.04 -26.62
CA TYR A 91 21.19 -8.33 -27.89
C TYR A 91 22.30 -7.29 -28.08
N PRO A 92 23.56 -7.74 -28.25
CA PRO A 92 24.70 -6.85 -28.41
C PRO A 92 24.64 -6.04 -29.72
N ASP A 93 24.01 -6.59 -30.76
CA ASP A 93 23.90 -5.95 -32.08
C ASP A 93 22.84 -4.82 -32.13
N LYS A 94 22.00 -4.71 -31.10
CA LYS A 94 21.01 -3.63 -30.97
C LYS A 94 21.63 -2.44 -30.23
N GLU A 95 20.99 -1.27 -30.36
CA GLU A 95 21.39 -0.03 -29.69
C GLU A 95 21.74 -0.27 -28.22
N GLN A 96 22.93 0.16 -27.82
CA GLN A 96 23.46 -0.05 -26.47
C GLN A 96 23.04 1.12 -25.58
N LEU A 97 22.27 0.86 -24.53
CA LEU A 97 21.77 1.91 -23.64
C LEU A 97 22.78 2.25 -22.53
N PHE A 98 23.72 1.35 -22.23
CA PHE A 98 24.79 1.61 -21.27
C PHE A 98 25.99 2.31 -21.91
N PRO A 99 26.68 3.19 -21.16
CA PRO A 99 27.97 3.73 -21.56
C PRO A 99 29.00 2.62 -21.81
N LYS A 100 29.87 2.82 -22.80
CA LYS A 100 31.01 1.94 -23.07
C LYS A 100 32.07 2.04 -21.97
N ASP A 101 32.20 3.20 -21.33
CA ASP A 101 33.11 3.37 -20.21
C ASP A 101 32.64 2.61 -18.97
N LEU A 102 33.55 1.85 -18.37
CA LEU A 102 33.24 0.97 -17.25
C LEU A 102 32.83 1.75 -16.00
N VAL A 103 33.49 2.88 -15.71
CA VAL A 103 33.21 3.66 -14.51
C VAL A 103 31.85 4.33 -14.65
N GLU A 104 31.54 4.93 -15.80
CA GLU A 104 30.24 5.54 -16.07
C GLU A 104 29.11 4.51 -16.06
N LYS A 105 29.32 3.31 -16.62
CA LYS A 105 28.35 2.20 -16.51
C LYS A 105 28.03 1.89 -15.05
N HIS A 106 29.03 1.77 -14.17
CA HIS A 106 28.81 1.47 -12.76
C HIS A 106 28.23 2.64 -11.97
N LYS A 107 28.55 3.90 -12.32
CA LYS A 107 27.87 5.09 -11.76
C LYS A 107 26.37 5.08 -12.05
N GLN A 108 25.98 4.68 -13.26
CA GLN A 108 24.55 4.51 -13.60
C GLN A 108 23.90 3.39 -12.78
N ARG A 109 24.59 2.26 -12.56
CA ARG A 109 24.08 1.18 -11.67
C ARG A 109 23.82 1.69 -10.26
N ILE A 110 24.77 2.44 -9.68
CA ILE A 110 24.62 3.06 -8.36
C ILE A 110 23.41 3.99 -8.35
N LEU A 111 23.26 4.84 -9.38
CA LEU A 111 22.12 5.75 -9.47
C LEU A 111 20.78 5.00 -9.51
N VAL A 112 20.70 3.93 -10.29
CA VAL A 112 19.48 3.09 -10.40
C VAL A 112 19.13 2.46 -9.05
N GLU A 113 20.13 1.98 -8.30
CA GLU A 113 19.95 1.41 -6.97
C GLU A 113 19.44 2.45 -5.97
N VAL A 114 20.13 3.59 -5.87
CA VAL A 114 19.76 4.69 -4.96
C VAL A 114 18.35 5.22 -5.25
N LEU A 115 18.00 5.40 -6.53
CA LEU A 115 16.65 5.82 -6.92
C LEU A 115 15.62 4.73 -6.65
N GLY A 116 15.97 3.45 -6.82
CA GLY A 116 15.14 2.31 -6.47
C GLY A 116 14.76 2.32 -4.99
N SER A 117 15.74 2.42 -4.10
CA SER A 117 15.51 2.44 -2.64
C SER A 117 14.70 3.66 -2.20
N LYS A 118 14.96 4.86 -2.76
CA LYS A 118 14.18 6.07 -2.46
C LYS A 118 12.73 5.96 -2.91
N LYS A 119 12.46 5.45 -4.11
CA LYS A 119 11.10 5.28 -4.61
C LYS A 119 10.29 4.25 -3.84
N MET A 120 10.93 3.24 -3.24
CA MET A 120 10.26 2.32 -2.30
C MET A 120 9.83 3.04 -1.02
N ALA A 121 10.69 3.89 -0.45
CA ALA A 121 10.34 4.71 0.71
C ALA A 121 9.24 5.75 0.40
N GLU A 122 9.27 6.35 -0.80
CA GLU A 122 8.26 7.29 -1.27
C GLU A 122 6.93 6.60 -1.62
N SER A 123 6.92 5.41 -2.22
CA SER A 123 5.69 4.66 -2.52
C SER A 123 4.97 4.19 -1.25
N ALA A 124 5.75 3.75 -0.24
CA ALA A 124 5.24 3.43 1.09
C ALA A 124 4.59 4.65 1.79
N SER A 125 5.05 5.86 1.49
CA SER A 125 4.50 7.11 2.07
C SER A 125 3.39 7.76 1.23
N SER A 126 3.33 7.49 -0.08
CA SER A 126 2.34 8.06 -1.01
C SER A 126 1.04 7.24 -1.12
N GLY A 127 1.02 6.00 -0.63
CA GLY A 127 -0.17 5.14 -0.58
C GLY A 127 -1.25 5.52 0.44
N ARG A 128 -0.99 6.48 1.34
CA ARG A 128 -2.04 7.09 2.17
C ARG A 128 -2.02 8.59 1.93
N ARG A 129 -3.01 9.11 1.21
CA ARG A 129 -3.45 10.50 1.44
C ARG A 129 -3.71 10.60 2.94
N LYS A 130 -2.78 11.18 3.70
CA LYS A 130 -3.06 11.69 5.04
C LYS A 130 -4.06 12.81 4.82
N TYR A 131 -5.35 12.48 4.76
CA TYR A 131 -6.39 13.48 4.96
C TYR A 131 -6.04 14.12 6.30
N SER A 132 -5.66 15.40 6.28
CA SER A 132 -5.47 16.12 7.53
C SER A 132 -6.84 16.20 8.17
N ASN A 133 -7.14 15.30 9.12
CA ASN A 133 -8.36 15.38 9.90
C ASN A 133 -8.26 16.65 10.73
N LYS A 134 -8.93 17.70 10.28
CA LYS A 134 -9.04 18.97 11.02
C LYS A 134 -9.90 18.75 12.26
N SER A 135 -9.58 19.44 13.35
CA SER A 135 -10.33 19.36 14.59
C SER A 135 -11.76 19.89 14.41
N VAL A 136 -12.68 19.49 15.28
CA VAL A 136 -14.06 20.02 15.29
C VAL A 136 -14.07 21.55 15.37
N ARG A 137 -13.16 22.12 16.18
CA ARG A 137 -12.93 23.57 16.27
C ARG A 137 -12.53 24.20 14.94
N GLN A 138 -11.53 23.64 14.24
CA GLN A 138 -11.09 24.17 12.94
C GLN A 138 -12.20 24.10 11.89
N LYS A 139 -13.02 23.04 11.92
CA LYS A 139 -14.20 22.92 11.05
C LYS A 139 -15.24 23.99 11.36
N TYR A 140 -15.50 24.25 12.65
CA TYR A 140 -16.44 25.28 13.09
C TYR A 140 -15.96 26.69 12.72
N GLU A 141 -14.69 27.02 12.95
CA GLU A 141 -14.09 28.31 12.55
C GLU A 141 -14.18 28.52 11.04
N ALA A 142 -13.95 27.47 10.24
CA ALA A 142 -14.11 27.52 8.79
C ALA A 142 -15.56 27.80 8.37
N LEU A 143 -16.54 27.19 9.04
CA LEU A 143 -17.97 27.42 8.78
C LEU A 143 -18.39 28.86 9.15
N LYS A 144 -17.92 29.38 10.28
CA LYS A 144 -18.16 30.78 10.69
C LYS A 144 -17.56 31.80 9.71
N LEU A 145 -16.41 31.48 9.11
CA LEU A 145 -15.79 32.32 8.09
C LEU A 145 -16.56 32.32 6.75
N LEU A 146 -17.24 31.22 6.42
CA LEU A 146 -18.10 31.12 5.24
C LEU A 146 -19.41 31.90 5.43
N GLU A 147 -19.98 31.90 6.64
CA GLU A 147 -21.15 32.72 6.98
C GLU A 147 -20.84 34.22 6.90
N LYS A 148 -19.61 34.62 7.23
CA LYS A 148 -19.11 36.00 7.08
C LYS A 148 -18.72 36.37 5.63
N CYS A 149 -19.30 35.70 4.64
CA CYS A 149 -19.18 36.00 3.20
C CYS A 149 -17.80 35.77 2.54
N LYS A 150 -16.93 34.90 3.08
CA LYS A 150 -15.70 34.49 2.35
C LYS A 150 -16.00 33.42 1.29
N ALA A 151 -15.32 33.50 0.14
CA ALA A 151 -15.44 32.48 -0.89
C ALA A 151 -14.90 31.12 -0.41
N LYS A 152 -15.54 30.04 -0.87
CA LYS A 152 -15.13 28.65 -0.52
C LYS A 152 -13.66 28.38 -0.83
N LYS A 153 -13.12 29.01 -1.88
CA LYS A 153 -11.73 28.89 -2.32
C LYS A 153 -10.75 29.47 -1.29
N ASP A 154 -11.08 30.62 -0.72
CA ASP A 154 -10.19 31.33 0.22
C ASP A 154 -10.18 30.62 1.58
N VAL A 155 -11.35 30.13 2.02
CA VAL A 155 -11.46 29.31 3.24
C VAL A 155 -10.72 27.98 3.06
N ALA A 156 -10.84 27.33 1.90
CA ALA A 156 -10.10 26.10 1.61
C ALA A 156 -8.57 26.32 1.68
N ALA A 157 -8.09 27.44 1.13
CA ALA A 157 -6.68 27.82 1.19
C ALA A 157 -6.22 28.09 2.64
N GLN A 158 -7.00 28.85 3.42
CA GLN A 158 -6.66 29.19 4.81
C GLN A 158 -6.50 27.95 5.71
N PHE A 159 -7.35 26.95 5.53
CA PHE A 159 -7.29 25.70 6.31
C PHE A 159 -6.41 24.62 5.68
N LYS A 160 -5.76 24.89 4.53
CA LYS A 160 -4.97 23.92 3.75
C LYS A 160 -5.76 22.64 3.48
N VAL A 161 -7.00 22.78 3.01
CA VAL A 161 -7.87 21.65 2.66
C VAL A 161 -8.36 21.78 1.22
N PRO A 162 -8.63 20.66 0.51
CA PRO A 162 -9.28 20.72 -0.80
C PRO A 162 -10.67 21.40 -0.73
N PRO A 163 -11.11 22.12 -1.79
CA PRO A 163 -12.43 22.75 -1.82
C PRO A 163 -13.60 21.78 -1.60
N ASN A 164 -13.45 20.51 -2.01
CA ASN A 164 -14.43 19.47 -1.76
C ASN A 164 -14.63 19.21 -0.25
N THR A 165 -13.58 19.34 0.56
CA THR A 165 -13.64 19.17 2.01
C THR A 165 -14.54 20.21 2.67
N ILE A 166 -14.47 21.47 2.21
CA ILE A 166 -15.36 22.54 2.68
C ILE A 166 -16.82 22.23 2.36
N SER A 167 -17.08 21.69 1.17
CA SER A 167 -18.43 21.27 0.76
C SER A 167 -18.97 20.14 1.63
N ILE A 168 -18.12 19.19 2.04
CA ILE A 168 -18.49 18.10 2.97
C ILE A 168 -18.78 18.64 4.38
N TRP A 169 -18.04 19.63 4.85
CA TRP A 169 -18.31 20.27 6.15
C TRP A 169 -19.63 21.04 6.14
N LEU A 170 -19.95 21.75 5.05
CA LEU A 170 -21.25 22.41 4.89
C LEU A 170 -22.42 21.43 4.94
N LYS A 171 -22.28 20.25 4.28
CA LYS A 171 -23.30 19.19 4.35
C LYS A 171 -23.51 18.62 5.75
N ASN A 172 -22.51 18.71 6.63
CA ASN A 172 -22.57 18.21 8.00
C ASN A 172 -22.52 19.34 9.05
N LYS A 173 -22.91 20.56 8.67
CA LYS A 173 -22.80 21.77 9.51
C LYS A 173 -23.43 21.56 10.88
N ASP A 174 -24.66 21.06 10.94
CA ASP A 174 -25.40 20.88 12.19
C ASP A 174 -24.72 19.92 13.16
N LYS A 175 -24.10 18.85 12.63
CA LYS A 175 -23.35 17.88 13.42
C LYS A 175 -22.06 18.50 13.97
N ILE A 176 -21.40 19.35 13.20
CA ILE A 176 -20.16 20.03 13.61
C ILE A 176 -20.46 21.08 14.69
N VAL A 177 -21.54 21.85 14.54
CA VAL A 177 -21.98 22.86 15.52
C VAL A 177 -22.38 22.19 16.84
N LYS A 178 -23.27 21.19 16.80
CA LYS A 178 -23.66 20.43 18.01
C LYS A 178 -22.46 19.78 18.71
N ALA A 179 -21.50 19.24 17.95
CA ALA A 179 -20.29 18.64 18.52
C ALA A 179 -19.34 19.67 19.16
N PHE A 180 -19.30 20.89 18.64
CA PHE A 180 -18.52 21.99 19.22
C PHE A 180 -19.17 22.55 20.49
N GLU A 181 -20.49 22.78 20.45
CA GLU A 181 -21.28 23.30 21.58
C GLU A 181 -21.41 22.30 22.73
N GLY A 182 -21.46 21.00 22.42
CA GLY A 182 -21.42 19.91 23.41
C GLY A 182 -20.04 19.70 24.07
N GLY A 183 -19.11 20.65 23.97
CA GLY A 183 -17.81 20.63 24.67
C GLY A 183 -16.76 19.67 24.08
N SER A 184 -16.99 19.11 22.88
CA SER A 184 -16.03 18.18 22.27
C SER A 184 -14.89 18.93 21.58
N HIS A 185 -13.93 19.41 22.37
CA HIS A 185 -12.75 20.15 21.90
C HIS A 185 -11.54 19.26 21.59
N ARG A 186 -11.59 17.95 21.89
CA ARG A 186 -10.50 17.02 21.58
C ARG A 186 -10.41 16.73 20.08
N THR A 187 -9.20 16.47 19.59
CA THR A 187 -9.00 15.71 18.35
C THR A 187 -9.69 14.36 18.51
N GLN A 188 -10.95 14.26 18.09
CA GLN A 188 -11.63 12.98 18.03
C GLN A 188 -10.92 12.11 16.98
N PHE A 189 -9.85 11.42 17.39
CA PHE A 189 -9.76 10.03 16.99
C PHE A 189 -11.08 9.41 17.40
N ARG A 190 -11.76 8.81 16.43
CA ARG A 190 -13.09 8.25 16.59
C ARG A 190 -13.04 7.30 17.80
N LEU A 191 -13.44 7.78 18.98
CA LEU A 191 -13.73 6.93 20.14
C LEU A 191 -15.02 6.22 19.75
N LYS A 192 -14.88 5.11 19.04
CA LYS A 192 -15.94 4.12 18.96
C LYS A 192 -15.87 3.39 20.28
N ALA A 193 -16.98 3.41 21.03
CA ALA A 193 -17.16 2.53 22.17
C ALA A 193 -16.76 1.10 21.76
N SER A 194 -15.97 0.46 22.61
CA SER A 194 -15.67 -0.96 22.53
C SER A 194 -16.98 -1.73 22.41
N THR A 195 -17.03 -2.67 21.47
CA THR A 195 -18.26 -3.45 21.23
C THR A 195 -18.61 -4.34 22.45
N CYS A 196 -17.66 -4.55 23.37
CA CYS A 196 -17.75 -5.50 24.48
C CYS A 196 -17.01 -4.99 25.74
N ASP A 197 -17.53 -3.96 26.41
CA ASP A 197 -16.87 -3.32 27.57
C ASP A 197 -16.50 -4.31 28.69
N ASN A 198 -17.37 -5.31 28.95
CA ASN A 198 -17.12 -6.33 29.98
C ASN A 198 -15.94 -7.27 29.65
N LEU A 199 -15.75 -7.58 28.36
CA LEU A 199 -14.64 -8.41 27.89
C LEU A 199 -13.31 -7.66 28.01
N ASP A 200 -13.30 -6.40 27.59
CA ASP A 200 -12.10 -5.56 27.59
C ASP A 200 -11.64 -5.30 29.04
N GLU A 201 -12.56 -5.10 29.98
CA GLU A 201 -12.26 -4.96 31.42
C GLU A 201 -11.65 -6.23 32.02
N ALA A 202 -12.23 -7.40 31.75
CA ALA A 202 -11.70 -8.68 32.22
C ALA A 202 -10.30 -8.95 31.66
N LEU A 203 -10.11 -8.66 30.37
CA LEU A 203 -8.82 -8.82 29.69
C LEU A 203 -7.77 -7.84 30.24
N TYR A 204 -8.15 -6.60 30.53
CA TYR A 204 -7.26 -5.58 31.09
C TYR A 204 -6.78 -5.94 32.51
N LYS A 205 -7.68 -6.42 33.37
CA LYS A 205 -7.32 -6.90 34.72
C LYS A 205 -6.33 -8.06 34.67
N TRP A 206 -6.51 -8.98 33.74
CA TRP A 206 -5.55 -10.06 33.51
C TRP A 206 -4.21 -9.54 32.99
N PHE A 207 -4.22 -8.60 32.03
CA PHE A 207 -3.01 -8.03 31.45
C PHE A 207 -2.13 -7.34 32.50
N ILE A 208 -2.72 -6.54 33.39
CA ILE A 208 -1.99 -5.89 34.49
C ILE A 208 -1.31 -6.96 35.37
N ARG A 209 -2.05 -8.00 35.76
CA ARG A 209 -1.53 -9.08 36.61
C ARG A 209 -0.34 -9.81 35.99
N VAL A 210 -0.39 -10.08 34.68
CA VAL A 210 0.69 -10.80 33.97
C VAL A 210 1.91 -9.89 33.75
N ARG A 211 1.70 -8.60 33.53
CA ARG A 211 2.81 -7.63 33.42
C ARG A 211 3.49 -7.37 34.76
N ASP A 212 2.73 -7.37 35.85
CA ASP A 212 3.26 -7.25 37.22
C ASP A 212 4.16 -8.46 37.57
N GLN A 213 3.83 -9.64 37.06
CA GLN A 213 4.66 -10.85 37.15
C GLN A 213 5.87 -10.85 36.18
N GLY A 214 6.10 -9.77 35.45
CA GLY A 214 7.25 -9.62 34.55
C GLY A 214 7.15 -10.39 33.23
N VAL A 215 6.00 -11.00 32.91
CA VAL A 215 5.83 -11.75 31.67
C VAL A 215 5.48 -10.79 30.52
N PRO A 216 6.26 -10.79 29.41
CA PRO A 216 5.96 -9.94 28.27
C PRO A 216 4.72 -10.44 27.53
N VAL A 217 3.68 -9.60 27.46
CA VAL A 217 2.43 -9.91 26.76
C VAL A 217 2.43 -9.29 25.36
N GLY A 218 2.54 -10.13 24.34
CA GLY A 218 2.47 -9.73 22.94
C GLY A 218 1.03 -9.77 22.38
N GLY A 219 0.83 -9.08 21.24
CA GLY A 219 -0.47 -9.03 20.56
C GLY A 219 -1.12 -10.39 20.23
N PRO A 220 -0.36 -11.45 19.83
CA PRO A 220 -0.93 -12.78 19.63
C PRO A 220 -1.48 -13.41 20.92
N LEU A 221 -0.73 -13.30 22.02
CA LEU A 221 -1.12 -13.81 23.34
C LEU A 221 -2.37 -13.11 23.85
N LEU A 222 -2.46 -11.80 23.60
CA LEU A 222 -3.61 -11.00 24.00
C LEU A 222 -4.89 -11.37 23.23
N LYS A 223 -4.78 -11.62 21.93
CA LYS A 223 -5.90 -12.09 21.09
C LYS A 223 -6.38 -13.48 21.50
N GLU A 224 -5.46 -14.38 21.84
CA GLU A 224 -5.82 -15.71 22.32
C GLU A 224 -6.59 -15.62 23.63
N LYS A 225 -6.11 -14.78 24.56
CA LYS A 225 -6.80 -14.59 25.84
C LYS A 225 -8.17 -13.92 25.68
N ALA A 226 -8.29 -12.96 24.77
CA ALA A 226 -9.56 -12.33 24.44
C ALA A 226 -10.60 -13.30 23.88
N ARG A 227 -10.19 -14.29 23.07
CA ARG A 227 -11.10 -15.34 22.59
C ARG A 227 -11.60 -16.22 23.73
N LYS A 228 -10.70 -16.64 24.62
CA LYS A 228 -11.08 -17.45 25.80
C LYS A 228 -12.07 -16.71 26.70
N TYR A 229 -11.82 -15.43 26.96
CA TYR A 229 -12.76 -14.61 27.74
C TYR A 229 -14.07 -14.32 27.01
N ALA A 230 -14.05 -14.23 25.67
CA ALA A 230 -15.29 -14.12 24.91
C ALA A 230 -16.13 -15.41 24.99
N GLU A 231 -15.50 -16.59 24.90
CA GLU A 231 -16.14 -17.89 25.11
C GLU A 231 -16.73 -18.02 26.51
N GLU A 232 -15.97 -17.65 27.55
CA GLU A 232 -16.42 -17.66 28.95
C GLU A 232 -17.60 -16.69 29.19
N LEU A 233 -17.67 -15.59 28.45
CA LEU A 233 -18.75 -14.61 28.50
C LEU A 233 -19.92 -14.93 27.56
N GLY A 234 -19.89 -16.06 26.84
CA GLY A 234 -20.95 -16.47 25.92
C GLY A 234 -21.05 -15.62 24.65
N MET A 235 -19.97 -14.96 24.24
CA MET A 235 -19.90 -14.13 23.03
C MET A 235 -19.42 -14.96 21.83
N GLU A 236 -20.32 -15.69 21.17
CA GLU A 236 -20.00 -16.58 20.04
C GLU A 236 -19.53 -15.83 18.77
N ASP A 237 -19.95 -14.57 18.59
CA ASP A 237 -19.61 -13.76 17.42
C ASP A 237 -18.32 -12.93 17.56
N PHE A 238 -17.62 -13.02 18.70
CA PHE A 238 -16.46 -12.16 18.94
C PHE A 238 -15.23 -12.60 18.12
N LYS A 239 -14.76 -11.70 17.25
CA LYS A 239 -13.53 -11.90 16.47
C LYS A 239 -12.39 -11.02 16.96
N ALA A 240 -11.40 -11.65 17.61
CA ALA A 240 -10.11 -11.04 17.98
C ALA A 240 -9.24 -10.72 16.74
N SER A 241 -9.68 -9.74 15.96
CA SER A 241 -9.01 -9.26 14.75
C SER A 241 -7.86 -8.29 15.06
N ASN A 242 -6.96 -8.06 14.11
CA ASN A 242 -5.94 -7.01 14.22
C ASN A 242 -6.58 -5.65 14.51
N GLY A 243 -7.68 -5.34 13.82
CA GLY A 243 -8.40 -4.09 14.03
C GLY A 243 -9.10 -3.97 15.39
N TRP A 244 -9.41 -5.08 16.09
CA TRP A 244 -9.86 -5.03 17.49
C TRP A 244 -8.68 -4.83 18.44
N LEU A 245 -7.56 -5.52 18.24
CA LEU A 245 -6.36 -5.35 19.07
C LEU A 245 -5.80 -3.91 18.99
N ASP A 246 -5.81 -3.29 17.81
CA ASP A 246 -5.37 -1.90 17.64
C ASP A 246 -6.29 -0.88 18.38
N ARG A 247 -7.44 -1.32 18.90
CA ARG A 247 -8.42 -0.52 19.63
C ARG A 247 -8.42 -0.78 21.14
N TRP A 248 -7.88 -1.92 21.60
CA TRP A 248 -7.78 -2.33 23.01
C TRP A 248 -6.54 -1.72 23.65
#